data_AF-A0A973HA90-F1
#
_entry.id   AF-A0A973HA90-F1
#
_cell.length_a   1.000
_cell.length_b   1.000
_cell.length_c   1.000
_cell.angle_alpha   90.00
_cell.angle_beta   90.00
_cell.angle_gamma   90.00
#
_symmetry.space_group_name_H-M   'P 1'
#
loop_
_entity.id
_entity.type
_entity.pdbx_description
1 polymer ?
#
loop_
_entity_poly.entity_id
_entity_poly.type
_entity_poly.pdbx_seq_one_letter_code
_entity_poly.pdbx_strand_id
1 'polypeptide(L)'
;MTTAPADPTPPADVLRAAYTAFADAVRPLGDEESWRSTGCTGWAVRDLILHCVADCQRALVALHTPAAGPADRDAVTYWRDWRPDPVGAANGRRWIRVGASMFLDFGQLRELYLETAAATVTAAAATAPDRLVATQGHVLTAGDLMTTLAVEA
;
A
#
# COMPACT_ATOMS: atom_id res chain seq x y z
N MET A 1 -8.92 31.09 -24.82
CA MET A 1 -9.08 29.63 -24.94
C MET A 1 -8.81 29.05 -23.57
N THR A 2 -9.87 28.74 -22.82
CA THR A 2 -9.75 28.04 -21.53
C THR A 2 -9.56 26.57 -21.86
N THR A 3 -8.37 26.04 -21.60
CA THR A 3 -8.08 24.61 -21.71
C THR A 3 -9.04 23.87 -20.80
N ALA A 4 -9.79 22.91 -21.33
CA ALA A 4 -10.57 22.00 -20.49
C ALA A 4 -9.62 21.35 -19.46
N PRO A 5 -10.04 21.19 -18.19
CA PRO A 5 -9.23 20.44 -17.25
C PRO A 5 -8.97 19.05 -17.84
N ALA A 6 -7.73 18.59 -17.77
CA ALA A 6 -7.40 17.23 -18.17
C ALA A 6 -8.27 16.25 -17.39
N ASP A 7 -8.75 15.19 -18.05
CA ASP A 7 -9.44 14.12 -17.35
C ASP A 7 -8.56 13.63 -16.18
N PRO A 8 -9.16 13.36 -15.01
CA PRO A 8 -8.39 12.90 -13.87
C PRO A 8 -7.67 11.59 -14.23
N THR A 9 -6.37 11.53 -13.93
CA THR A 9 -5.55 10.33 -14.14
C THR A 9 -6.25 9.11 -13.52
N PRO A 10 -6.42 7.99 -14.25
CA PRO A 10 -7.08 6.81 -13.72
C PRO A 10 -6.42 6.33 -12.41
N PRO A 11 -7.18 5.93 -11.37
CA PRO A 11 -6.60 5.50 -10.09
C PRO A 11 -5.57 4.37 -10.21
N ALA A 12 -5.78 3.43 -11.15
CA ALA A 12 -4.82 2.36 -11.43
C ALA A 12 -3.49 2.89 -11.97
N ASP A 13 -3.50 3.99 -12.73
CA ASP A 13 -2.28 4.62 -13.26
C ASP A 13 -1.53 5.37 -12.16
N VAL A 14 -2.25 6.04 -11.25
CA VAL A 14 -1.65 6.68 -10.06
C VAL A 14 -0.99 5.63 -9.16
N LEU A 15 -1.69 4.53 -8.87
CA LEU A 15 -1.14 3.41 -8.09
C LEU A 15 0.10 2.80 -8.77
N ARG A 16 0.00 2.54 -10.08
CA ARG A 16 1.12 2.00 -10.86
C ARG A 16 2.34 2.90 -10.81
N ALA A 17 2.16 4.22 -10.92
CA ALA A 17 3.26 5.17 -10.85
C ALA A 17 3.94 5.16 -9.47
N ALA A 18 3.16 5.23 -8.39
CA ALA A 18 3.68 5.20 -7.02
C ALA A 18 4.42 3.88 -6.72
N TYR A 19 3.81 2.73 -7.04
CA TYR A 19 4.40 1.41 -6.78
C TYR A 19 5.66 1.17 -7.61
N THR A 20 5.70 1.66 -8.85
CA THR A 20 6.91 1.56 -9.70
C THR A 20 8.05 2.39 -9.12
N ALA A 21 7.76 3.64 -8.70
CA ALA A 21 8.76 4.51 -8.08
C ALA A 21 9.32 3.91 -6.78
N PHE A 22 8.45 3.34 -5.93
CA PHE A 22 8.90 2.70 -4.70
C PHE A 22 9.69 1.40 -4.98
N ALA A 23 9.25 0.57 -5.94
CA ALA A 23 10.00 -0.61 -6.38
C ALA A 23 11.39 -0.28 -6.93
N ASP A 24 11.54 0.80 -7.68
CA ASP A 24 12.85 1.25 -8.18
C ASP A 24 13.78 1.72 -7.05
N ALA A 25 13.23 2.35 -6.00
CA ALA A 25 13.99 2.71 -4.81
C ALA A 25 14.40 1.50 -3.97
N VAL A 26 13.59 0.43 -3.95
CA VAL A 26 13.83 -0.79 -3.17
C VAL A 26 14.82 -1.74 -3.85
N ARG A 27 14.80 -1.84 -5.19
CA ARG A 27 15.62 -2.77 -5.97
C ARG A 27 17.13 -2.75 -5.67
N PRO A 28 17.81 -1.59 -5.50
CA PRO A 28 19.26 -1.58 -5.26
C PRO A 28 19.66 -1.85 -3.81
N LEU A 29 18.71 -1.97 -2.87
CA LEU A 29 19.00 -2.06 -1.44
C LEU A 29 19.51 -3.47 -1.06
N GLY A 30 20.51 -3.49 -0.16
CA GLY A 30 21.07 -4.67 0.47
C GLY A 30 20.79 -4.72 1.98
N ASP A 31 21.35 -5.73 2.65
CA ASP A 31 21.06 -6.00 4.06
C ASP A 31 21.52 -4.86 4.99
N GLU A 32 22.68 -4.26 4.73
CA GLU A 32 23.19 -3.12 5.51
C GLU A 32 22.31 -1.88 5.32
N GLU A 33 21.93 -1.54 4.08
CA GLU A 33 21.07 -0.37 3.83
C GLU A 33 19.68 -0.53 4.46
N SER A 34 19.19 -1.77 4.57
CA SER A 34 17.87 -2.07 5.10
C SER A 34 17.69 -1.67 6.58
N TRP A 35 18.78 -1.45 7.32
CA TRP A 35 18.75 -1.02 8.72
C TRP A 35 18.76 0.51 8.89
N ARG A 36 18.96 1.27 7.81
CA ARG A 36 18.94 2.74 7.86
C ARG A 36 17.55 3.25 8.25
N SER A 37 17.51 4.35 8.97
CA SER A 37 16.27 5.04 9.33
C SER A 37 15.58 5.60 8.09
N THR A 38 14.25 5.60 8.09
CA THR A 38 13.41 6.25 7.08
C THR A 38 12.87 7.60 7.58
N GLY A 39 12.14 8.33 6.72
CA GLY A 39 11.35 9.49 7.15
C GLY A 39 10.14 9.11 8.01
N CYS A 40 9.72 7.83 8.00
CA CYS A 40 8.69 7.30 8.86
C CYS A 40 9.28 7.05 10.25
N THR A 41 9.08 8.00 11.18
CA THR A 41 9.69 8.00 12.51
C THR A 41 9.52 6.65 13.22
N GLY A 42 10.66 6.04 13.57
CA GLY A 42 10.74 4.76 14.27
C GLY A 42 10.84 3.54 13.37
N TRP A 43 10.83 3.71 12.04
CA TRP A 43 11.00 2.62 11.07
C TRP A 43 12.35 2.66 10.36
N ALA A 44 13.00 1.50 10.33
CA ALA A 44 14.08 1.22 9.40
C ALA A 44 13.50 0.90 8.01
N VAL A 45 14.35 0.90 6.99
CA VAL A 45 13.96 0.57 5.60
C VAL A 45 13.24 -0.77 5.52
N ARG A 46 13.73 -1.83 6.18
CA ARG A 46 13.06 -3.14 6.20
C ARG A 46 11.69 -3.13 6.87
N ASP A 47 11.48 -2.28 7.87
CA ASP A 47 10.18 -2.14 8.52
C ASP A 47 9.16 -1.55 7.55
N LEU A 48 9.56 -0.46 6.88
CA LEU A 48 8.72 0.20 5.88
C LEU A 48 8.36 -0.74 4.73
N ILE A 49 9.34 -1.50 4.23
CA ILE A 49 9.08 -2.46 3.14
C ILE A 49 8.12 -3.57 3.58
N LEU A 50 8.26 -4.11 4.79
CA LEU A 50 7.30 -5.12 5.29
C LEU A 50 5.88 -4.55 5.46
N HIS A 51 5.75 -3.29 5.89
CA HIS A 51 4.46 -2.61 5.90
C HIS A 51 3.86 -2.51 4.49
N CYS A 52 4.64 -2.07 3.51
CA CYS A 52 4.19 -1.99 2.13
C CYS A 52 3.83 -3.36 1.53
N VAL A 53 4.51 -4.44 1.93
CA VAL A 53 4.09 -5.82 1.59
C VAL A 53 2.69 -6.10 2.13
N ALA A 54 2.40 -5.77 3.39
CA ALA A 54 1.09 -5.97 3.99
C ALA A 54 -0.01 -5.18 3.26
N ASP A 55 0.31 -3.97 2.79
CA ASP A 55 -0.61 -3.18 1.97
C ASP A 55 -0.83 -3.77 0.57
N CYS A 56 0.21 -4.28 -0.09
CA CYS A 56 0.06 -5.01 -1.34
C CYS A 56 -0.83 -6.26 -1.16
N GLN A 57 -0.63 -7.02 -0.08
CA GLN A 57 -1.46 -8.19 0.25
C GLN A 57 -2.91 -7.80 0.51
N ARG A 58 -3.14 -6.71 1.25
CA ARG A 58 -4.47 -6.14 1.50
C ARG A 58 -5.14 -5.72 0.19
N ALA A 59 -4.41 -5.08 -0.72
CA ALA A 59 -4.88 -4.70 -2.04
C ALA A 59 -5.31 -5.93 -2.85
N LEU A 60 -4.46 -6.95 -2.93
CA LEU A 60 -4.75 -8.18 -3.65
C LEU A 60 -6.01 -8.87 -3.11
N VAL A 61 -6.16 -8.97 -1.79
CA VAL A 61 -7.38 -9.55 -1.18
C VAL A 61 -8.60 -8.73 -1.57
N ALA A 62 -8.57 -7.40 -1.38
CA ALA A 62 -9.73 -6.55 -1.62
C ALA A 62 -10.15 -6.49 -3.10
N LEU A 63 -9.20 -6.33 -4.02
CA LEU A 63 -9.49 -6.25 -5.47
C LEU A 63 -10.10 -7.55 -6.02
N HIS A 64 -9.77 -8.70 -5.41
CA HIS A 64 -10.32 -10.00 -5.80
C HIS A 64 -11.55 -10.43 -4.97
N THR A 65 -11.94 -9.67 -3.95
CA THR A 65 -13.08 -9.98 -3.07
C THR A 65 -14.15 -8.90 -3.17
N PRO A 66 -15.14 -9.04 -4.08
CA PRO A 66 -16.18 -8.04 -4.25
C PRO A 66 -17.08 -7.93 -3.00
N ALA A 67 -17.57 -6.72 -2.74
CA ALA A 67 -18.49 -6.42 -1.65
C ALA A 67 -19.91 -6.15 -2.17
N ALA A 68 -20.93 -6.44 -1.34
CA ALA A 68 -22.34 -6.24 -1.70
C ALA A 68 -22.79 -4.77 -1.66
N GLY A 69 -22.08 -3.91 -0.93
CA GLY A 69 -22.41 -2.49 -0.77
C GLY A 69 -23.41 -2.18 0.37
N PRO A 70 -23.80 -0.90 0.50
CA PRO A 70 -23.24 0.27 -0.21
C PRO A 70 -21.82 0.61 0.26
N ALA A 71 -21.10 1.45 -0.50
CA ALA A 71 -19.86 2.03 0.00
C ALA A 71 -20.13 2.95 1.20
N ASP A 72 -19.30 2.84 2.24
CA ASP A 72 -19.38 3.64 3.48
C ASP A 72 -18.15 4.56 3.68
N ARG A 73 -17.14 4.38 2.83
CA ARG A 73 -15.90 5.15 2.77
C ARG A 73 -15.54 5.47 1.32
N ASP A 74 -14.79 6.54 1.15
CA ASP A 74 -14.11 6.96 -0.09
C ASP A 74 -12.61 7.15 0.19
N ALA A 75 -11.83 7.54 -0.81
CA ALA A 75 -10.38 7.70 -0.68
C ALA A 75 -9.94 8.69 0.43
N VAL A 76 -10.80 9.64 0.82
CA VAL A 76 -10.51 10.67 1.81
C VAL A 76 -11.00 10.26 3.20
N THR A 77 -12.20 9.71 3.27
CA THR A 77 -12.89 9.37 4.52
C THR A 77 -12.42 8.05 5.12
N TYR A 78 -11.76 7.19 4.33
CA TYR A 78 -11.09 5.96 4.77
C TYR A 78 -10.24 6.17 6.04
N TRP A 79 -9.51 7.29 6.10
CA TRP A 79 -8.57 7.60 7.18
C TRP A 79 -9.21 8.15 8.46
N ARG A 80 -10.53 8.42 8.47
CA ARG A 80 -11.18 9.15 9.59
C ARG A 80 -11.01 8.47 10.93
N ASP A 81 -11.06 7.14 10.93
CA ASP A 81 -10.98 6.32 12.14
C ASP A 81 -9.53 5.94 12.48
N TRP A 82 -8.57 6.28 11.62
CA TRP A 82 -7.14 6.05 11.87
C TRP A 82 -6.60 7.04 12.89
N ARG A 83 -6.72 6.67 14.17
CA ARG A 83 -6.20 7.42 15.31
C ARG A 83 -5.60 6.47 16.35
N PRO A 84 -4.51 5.75 16.01
CA PRO A 84 -3.88 4.86 16.97
C PRO A 84 -3.39 5.68 18.17
N ASP A 85 -3.72 5.23 19.38
CA ASP A 85 -3.11 5.79 20.60
C ASP A 85 -1.59 5.48 20.61
N PRO A 86 -0.80 6.14 21.47
CA PRO A 86 0.65 5.92 21.51
C PRO A 86 1.07 4.46 21.75
N VAL A 87 0.26 3.68 22.49
CA VAL A 87 0.52 2.27 22.78
C VAL A 87 0.22 1.42 21.55
N GLY A 88 -0.92 1.62 20.90
CA GLY A 88 -1.29 0.95 19.65
C GLY A 88 -0.29 1.24 18.52
N ALA A 89 0.11 2.51 18.36
CA ALA A 89 1.13 2.89 17.40
C ALA A 89 2.49 2.23 17.71
N ALA A 90 2.91 2.20 18.98
CA ALA A 90 4.15 1.52 19.37
C ALA A 90 4.09 0.00 19.16
N ASN A 91 2.93 -0.62 19.40
CA ASN A 91 2.72 -2.04 19.14
C ASN A 91 2.82 -2.35 17.64
N GLY A 92 2.19 -1.55 16.78
CA GLY A 92 2.30 -1.70 15.32
C GLY A 92 3.75 -1.64 14.84
N ARG A 93 4.53 -0.63 15.30
CA ARG A 93 5.96 -0.55 14.95
C ARG A 93 6.75 -1.76 15.44
N ARG A 94 6.47 -2.27 16.65
CA ARG A 94 7.13 -3.46 17.19
C ARG A 94 6.79 -4.71 16.38
N TRP A 95 5.52 -4.90 16.05
CA TRP A 95 5.06 -6.03 15.25
C TRP A 95 5.78 -6.08 13.90
N ILE A 96 5.80 -4.95 13.19
CA ILE A 96 6.51 -4.82 11.92
C ILE A 96 8.01 -5.07 12.09
N ARG A 97 8.68 -4.47 13.10
CA ARG A 97 10.11 -4.70 13.34
C ARG A 97 10.42 -6.17 13.58
N VAL A 98 9.64 -6.85 14.41
CA VAL A 98 9.84 -8.28 14.69
C VAL A 98 9.67 -9.08 13.40
N GLY A 99 8.59 -8.88 12.65
CA GLY A 99 8.35 -9.56 11.38
C GLY A 99 9.47 -9.32 10.36
N ALA A 100 9.90 -8.07 10.20
CA ALA A 100 10.93 -7.71 9.22
C ALA A 100 12.31 -8.27 9.61
N SER A 101 12.53 -8.50 10.91
CA SER A 101 13.75 -9.11 11.42
C SER A 101 13.77 -10.64 11.33
N MET A 102 12.64 -11.29 10.99
CA MET A 102 12.59 -12.74 10.79
C MET A 102 13.09 -13.19 9.42
N PHE A 103 13.23 -12.26 8.46
CA PHE A 103 13.91 -12.54 7.20
C PHE A 103 15.40 -12.72 7.47
N LEU A 104 15.94 -13.87 7.04
CA LEU A 104 17.35 -14.21 7.24
C LEU A 104 18.27 -13.27 6.43
N ASP A 105 17.82 -12.93 5.21
CA ASP A 105 18.50 -12.05 4.29
C ASP A 105 17.49 -11.02 3.75
N PHE A 106 17.88 -9.75 3.70
CA PHE A 106 17.00 -8.69 3.21
C PHE A 106 16.54 -8.90 1.76
N GLY A 107 17.33 -9.58 0.91
CA GLY A 107 16.94 -9.94 -0.44
C GLY A 107 15.63 -10.75 -0.49
N GLN A 108 15.35 -11.57 0.53
CA GLN A 108 14.09 -12.31 0.62
C GLN A 108 12.88 -11.38 0.80
N LEU A 109 13.00 -10.38 1.67
CA LEU A 109 11.96 -9.38 1.89
C LEU A 109 11.83 -8.45 0.67
N ARG A 110 12.96 -8.08 0.05
CA ARG A 110 13.00 -7.29 -1.17
C ARG A 110 12.23 -7.97 -2.30
N GLU A 111 12.53 -9.23 -2.61
CA GLU A 111 11.83 -9.96 -3.68
C GLU A 111 10.35 -10.16 -3.34
N LEU A 112 10.02 -10.49 -2.09
CA LEU A 112 8.62 -10.58 -1.65
C LEU A 112 7.85 -9.28 -1.94
N TYR A 113 8.44 -8.13 -1.62
CA TYR A 113 7.84 -6.84 -1.95
C TYR A 113 7.70 -6.63 -3.46
N LEU A 114 8.77 -6.82 -4.23
CA LEU A 114 8.77 -6.58 -5.68
C LEU A 114 7.74 -7.44 -6.42
N GLU A 115 7.64 -8.73 -6.08
CA GLU A 115 6.67 -9.66 -6.66
C GLU A 115 5.23 -9.28 -6.27
N THR A 116 4.99 -9.01 -4.98
CA THR A 116 3.64 -8.67 -4.49
C THR A 116 3.17 -7.31 -5.03
N ALA A 117 4.07 -6.33 -5.17
CA ALA A 117 3.79 -5.04 -5.76
C ALA A 117 3.43 -5.17 -7.25
N ALA A 118 4.19 -5.96 -8.03
CA ALA A 118 3.90 -6.22 -9.44
C ALA A 118 2.54 -6.92 -9.64
N ALA A 119 2.23 -7.90 -8.78
CA ALA A 119 0.92 -8.54 -8.78
C ALA A 119 -0.21 -7.55 -8.46
N THR A 120 0.01 -6.64 -7.50
CA THR A 120 -0.96 -5.61 -7.13
C THR A 120 -1.23 -4.64 -8.27
N VAL A 121 -0.19 -4.18 -8.97
CA VAL A 121 -0.33 -3.33 -10.17
C VAL A 121 -1.14 -4.03 -11.26
N THR A 122 -0.88 -5.32 -11.48
CA THR A 122 -1.61 -6.14 -12.46
C THR A 122 -3.09 -6.26 -12.08
N ALA A 123 -3.37 -6.57 -10.80
CA ALA A 123 -4.74 -6.68 -10.29
C ALA A 123 -5.50 -5.36 -10.37
N ALA A 124 -4.84 -4.24 -10.06
CA ALA A 124 -5.43 -2.92 -10.13
C ALA A 124 -5.83 -2.56 -11.57
N ALA A 125 -4.95 -2.82 -12.54
CA ALA A 125 -5.23 -2.57 -13.96
C ALA A 125 -6.40 -3.42 -14.50
N ALA A 126 -6.61 -4.62 -13.95
CA ALA A 126 -7.69 -5.52 -14.35
C ALA A 126 -9.03 -5.25 -13.65
N THR A 127 -9.07 -4.35 -12.66
CA THR A 127 -10.25 -4.11 -11.83
C THR A 127 -10.98 -2.83 -12.27
N ALA A 128 -12.29 -2.94 -12.54
CA ALA A 128 -13.12 -1.78 -12.83
C ALA A 128 -13.16 -0.82 -11.63
N PRO A 129 -12.90 0.49 -11.81
CA PRO A 129 -12.71 1.43 -10.70
C PRO A 129 -13.98 1.64 -9.86
N ASP A 130 -15.17 1.40 -10.41
CA ASP A 130 -16.47 1.50 -9.74
C ASP A 130 -16.87 0.24 -8.96
N ARG A 131 -16.13 -0.87 -9.09
CA ARG A 131 -16.40 -2.11 -8.37
C ARG A 131 -16.30 -1.91 -6.86
N LEU A 132 -17.30 -2.40 -6.12
CA LEU A 132 -17.27 -2.37 -4.66
C LEU A 132 -16.37 -3.47 -4.09
N VAL A 133 -15.52 -3.11 -3.14
CA VAL A 133 -14.55 -3.99 -2.48
C VAL A 133 -14.59 -3.79 -0.96
N ALA A 134 -14.30 -4.85 -0.21
CA ALA A 134 -14.22 -4.79 1.25
C ALA A 134 -12.75 -4.73 1.71
N THR A 135 -12.45 -3.84 2.65
CA THR A 135 -11.12 -3.76 3.28
C THR A 135 -11.22 -3.16 4.67
N GLN A 136 -10.51 -3.74 5.64
CA GLN A 136 -10.46 -3.26 7.03
C GLN A 136 -11.84 -2.95 7.68
N GLY A 137 -12.88 -3.71 7.33
CA GLY A 137 -14.23 -3.53 7.86
C GLY A 137 -15.08 -2.47 7.14
N HIS A 138 -14.56 -1.86 6.08
CA HIS A 138 -15.25 -0.86 5.24
C HIS A 138 -15.49 -1.36 3.82
N VAL A 139 -16.43 -0.71 3.13
CA VAL A 139 -16.71 -0.90 1.70
C VAL A 139 -16.39 0.39 0.95
N LEU A 140 -15.56 0.27 -0.09
CA LEU A 140 -15.15 1.37 -0.96
C LEU A 140 -15.33 0.97 -2.43
N THR A 141 -15.24 1.94 -3.33
CA THR A 141 -14.94 1.63 -4.74
C THR A 141 -13.49 1.15 -4.86
N ALA A 142 -13.21 0.32 -5.86
CA ALA A 142 -11.85 -0.13 -6.15
C ALA A 142 -10.93 1.05 -6.49
N GLY A 143 -11.44 2.07 -7.19
CA GLY A 143 -10.71 3.29 -7.50
C GLY A 143 -10.34 4.10 -6.25
N ASP A 144 -11.25 4.20 -5.28
CA ASP A 144 -10.95 4.83 -3.99
C ASP A 144 -9.87 4.06 -3.24
N LEU A 145 -9.98 2.72 -3.17
CA LEU A 145 -8.95 1.88 -2.57
C LEU A 145 -7.58 2.08 -3.25
N MET A 146 -7.52 2.05 -4.58
CA MET A 146 -6.27 2.29 -5.33
C MET A 146 -5.65 3.65 -4.99
N THR A 147 -6.49 4.68 -4.82
CA THR A 147 -6.03 6.02 -4.42
C THR A 147 -5.45 6.01 -3.01
N THR A 148 -6.06 5.30 -2.06
CA THR A 148 -5.48 5.16 -0.70
C THR A 148 -4.13 4.43 -0.72
N LEU A 149 -4.01 3.37 -1.51
CA LEU A 149 -2.78 2.58 -1.64
C LEU A 149 -1.66 3.38 -2.32
N ALA A 150 -1.99 4.24 -3.28
CA ALA A 150 -1.02 5.12 -3.91
C ALA A 150 -0.44 6.17 -2.94
N VAL A 151 -1.15 6.50 -1.85
CA VAL A 151 -0.66 7.40 -0.79
C VAL A 151 0.25 6.67 0.21
N GLU A 152 0.06 5.36 0.39
CA GLU A 152 0.88 4.54 1.30
C GLU A 152 2.26 4.15 0.72
N ALA A 153 2.42 4.21 -0.60
CA ALA A 153 3.65 3.86 -1.32
C ALA A 153 4.59 5.07 -1.50
#